data_AF-A0A3B1JZ61-F1
#
_entry.id   AF-A0A3B1JZ61-F1
#
_cell.length_a   1.000
_cell.length_b   1.000
_cell.length_c   1.000
_cell.angle_alpha   90.00
_cell.angle_beta   90.00
_cell.angle_gamma   90.00
#
_symmetry.space_group_name_H-M   'P 1'
#
loop_
_entity.id
_entity.type
_entity.pdbx_description
1 polymer ?
#
loop_
_entity_poly.entity_id
_entity_poly.type
_entity_poly.pdbx_seq_one_letter_code
_entity_poly.pdbx_strand_id
1 'polypeptide(L)' 'IFQQDNVHPHTATVSQEHSLHQVAALPRPARSPDLSPIQHLWSSWDSTYECRATGSTGPAVATGSIQNL' A
#
# COMPACT_ATOMS: atom_id res chain seq x y z
N ILE A 1 -1.73 -15.83 -0.98
CA ILE A 1 -2.24 -15.27 0.29
C ILE A 1 -2.72 -13.86 0.01
N PHE A 2 -3.96 -13.55 0.36
CA PHE A 2 -4.62 -12.27 0.11
C PHE A 2 -4.55 -11.37 1.35
N GLN A 3 -4.33 -10.07 1.16
CA GLN A 3 -4.33 -9.07 2.24
C GLN A 3 -5.31 -7.95 1.90
N GLN A 4 -6.28 -7.71 2.78
CA GLN A 4 -7.27 -6.63 2.70
C GLN A 4 -7.54 -6.08 4.11
N ASP A 5 -8.14 -4.90 4.21
CA ASP A 5 -8.60 -4.36 5.50
C ASP A 5 -9.90 -5.04 5.98
N ASN A 6 -10.25 -4.78 7.24
CA ASN A 6 -11.45 -5.34 7.86
C ASN A 6 -12.66 -4.40 7.73
N VAL A 7 -12.72 -3.55 6.69
CA VAL A 7 -13.89 -2.67 6.52
C VAL A 7 -15.14 -3.48 6.22
N HIS A 8 -16.30 -2.98 6.66
CA HIS A 8 -17.56 -3.73 6.66
C HIS A 8 -17.88 -4.39 5.29
N PRO A 9 -17.74 -3.70 4.13
CA PRO A 9 -17.92 -4.33 2.82
C PRO A 9 -17.01 -5.54 2.56
N HIS A 10 -15.78 -5.55 3.06
CA HIS A 10 -14.81 -6.63 2.83
C HIS A 10 -15.03 -7.84 3.76
N THR A 11 -15.65 -7.60 4.92
CA THR A 11 -16.03 -8.65 5.87
C THR A 11 -17.44 -9.21 5.65
N ALA A 12 -18.26 -8.56 4.82
CA ALA A 12 -19.61 -9.01 4.51
C ALA A 12 -19.58 -10.43 3.94
N THR A 13 -20.56 -11.26 4.33
CA THR A 13 -20.62 -12.68 3.91
C THR A 13 -20.58 -12.83 2.40
N VAL A 14 -21.32 -11.99 1.67
CA VAL A 14 -21.30 -11.98 0.20
C VAL A 14 -19.88 -11.78 -0.34
N SER A 15 -19.14 -10.81 0.19
CA SER A 15 -17.76 -10.53 -0.24
C SER A 15 -16.80 -11.64 0.14
N GLN A 16 -16.93 -12.23 1.34
CA GLN A 16 -16.08 -13.32 1.80
C GLN A 16 -16.27 -14.60 0.99
N GLU A 17 -17.53 -14.95 0.66
CA GLU A 17 -17.84 -16.03 -0.26
C GLU A 17 -17.07 -15.80 -1.56
N HIS A 18 -17.33 -14.71 -2.29
CA HIS A 18 -16.72 -14.47 -3.59
C HIS A 18 -15.18 -14.32 -3.57
N SER A 19 -14.60 -13.76 -2.50
CA SER A 19 -13.18 -13.39 -2.46
C SER A 19 -12.29 -14.48 -1.91
N LEU A 20 -12.80 -15.37 -1.06
CA LEU A 20 -12.01 -16.37 -0.33
C LEU A 20 -12.21 -17.80 -0.85
N HIS A 21 -13.07 -18.02 -1.86
CA HIS A 21 -13.28 -19.35 -2.45
C HIS A 21 -12.00 -19.99 -3.02
N GLN A 22 -11.01 -19.20 -3.45
CA GLN A 22 -9.79 -19.71 -4.12
C GLN A 22 -8.47 -19.18 -3.56
N VAL A 23 -8.51 -18.29 -2.55
CA VAL A 23 -7.31 -17.70 -1.97
C VAL A 23 -7.42 -17.57 -0.46
N ALA A 24 -6.41 -18.06 0.26
CA ALA A 24 -6.30 -17.86 1.70
C ALA A 24 -6.03 -16.38 2.01
N ALA A 25 -6.85 -15.75 2.85
CA ALA A 25 -6.61 -14.40 3.35
C ALA A 25 -5.85 -14.39 4.67
N LEU A 26 -5.01 -13.37 4.87
CA LEU A 26 -4.37 -13.12 6.15
C LEU A 26 -5.33 -12.42 7.11
N PRO A 27 -5.50 -12.92 8.35
CA PRO A 27 -6.26 -12.22 9.36
C PRO A 27 -5.54 -10.92 9.75
N ARG A 28 -6.20 -9.78 9.58
CA ARG A 28 -5.63 -8.47 9.95
C ARG A 28 -6.08 -8.08 11.37
N PRO A 29 -5.17 -7.59 12.23
CA PRO A 29 -5.56 -6.98 13.50
C PRO A 29 -6.35 -5.68 13.29
N ALA A 30 -7.24 -5.36 14.22
CA ALA A 30 -8.00 -4.11 14.18
C ALA A 30 -7.06 -2.91 14.32
N ARG A 31 -7.31 -1.84 13.55
CA ARG A 31 -6.55 -0.58 13.59
C ARG A 31 -5.05 -0.74 13.28
N SER A 32 -4.71 -1.62 12.34
CA SER A 32 -3.33 -1.81 11.86
C SER A 32 -3.14 -1.31 10.42
N PRO A 33 -3.10 0.02 10.18
CA PRO A 33 -2.79 0.56 8.87
C PRO A 33 -1.32 0.32 8.47
N ASP A 34 -0.42 0.25 9.44
CA ASP A 34 1.01 -0.04 9.29
C ASP A 34 1.30 -1.42 8.69
N LEU A 35 0.42 -2.38 8.91
CA LEU A 35 0.54 -3.75 8.41
C LEU A 35 0.01 -3.94 6.98
N SER A 36 -0.44 -2.86 6.32
CA SER A 36 -1.03 -2.90 4.99
C SER A 36 -0.04 -2.36 3.94
N PRO A 37 0.46 -3.21 3.02
CA PRO A 37 1.38 -2.76 1.97
C PRO A 37 0.83 -1.59 1.15
N ILE A 38 -0.49 -1.57 0.92
CA ILE A 38 -1.13 -0.48 0.16
C ILE A 38 -1.18 0.84 0.93
N GLN A 39 -1.25 0.81 2.27
CA GLN A 39 -1.18 2.03 3.06
C GLN A 39 0.22 2.64 3.03
N HIS A 40 1.25 1.80 2.99
CA HIS A 40 2.63 2.27 2.80
C HIS A 40 2.80 2.93 1.43
N LEU A 41 2.24 2.32 0.36
CA LEU A 41 2.25 2.92 -0.97
C LEU A 41 1.53 4.27 -0.97
N TRP A 42 0.36 4.39 -0.36
CA TRP A 42 -0.35 5.67 -0.27
C TRP A 42 0.41 6.71 0.53
N SER A 43 1.07 6.33 1.63
CA SER A 43 1.94 7.24 2.40
C SER A 43 3.10 7.79 1.56
N SER A 44 3.68 6.94 0.69
CA SER A 44 4.73 7.38 -0.23
C SER A 44 4.20 8.33 -1.32
N TRP A 45 2.95 8.14 -1.72
CA TRP A 45 2.27 9.03 -2.66
C TRP A 45 1.98 10.38 -2.01
N ASP A 46 1.38 10.41 -0.82
CA ASP A 46 1.11 11.65 -0.08
C ASP A 46 2.39 12.47 0.13
N SER A 47 3.48 11.84 0.57
CA SER A 47 4.77 12.51 0.71
C SER A 47 5.27 13.10 -0.60
N THR A 48 5.09 12.39 -1.72
CA THR A 48 5.47 12.89 -3.05
C THR A 48 4.57 14.04 -3.51
N TYR A 49 3.26 13.96 -3.28
CA TYR A 49 2.31 15.04 -3.59
C TYR A 49 2.59 16.29 -2.76
N GLU A 50 2.87 16.14 -1.46
CA GLU A 50 3.22 17.25 -0.58
C GLU A 50 4.56 17.89 -0.96
N CYS A 51 5.57 17.07 -1.28
CA CYS A 51 6.87 17.56 -1.76
C CYS A 51 6.72 18.34 -3.08
N ARG A 52 5.80 17.90 -3.95
CA ARG A 52 5.49 18.57 -5.22
C ARG A 52 4.64 19.83 -5.03
N ALA A 53 3.75 19.86 -4.04
CA ALA A 53 2.88 21.00 -3.75
C ALA A 53 3.60 22.15 -3.03
N THR A 54 4.62 21.84 -2.23
CA THR A 54 5.38 22.85 -1.46
C THR A 54 6.56 23.47 -2.22
N GLY A 55 6.81 23.05 -3.47
CA GLY A 55 7.84 23.66 -4.33
C GLY A 55 9.27 23.50 -3.82
N SER A 56 9.52 22.67 -2.79
CA SER A 56 10.88 22.30 -2.44
C SER A 56 11.40 21.39 -3.53
N THR A 57 12.35 21.89 -4.30
CA THR A 57 13.12 21.14 -5.29
C THR A 57 13.49 19.78 -4.71
N GLY A 58 12.92 18.71 -5.29
CA GLY A 58 13.14 17.33 -4.85
C GLY A 58 14.63 16.95 -4.87
N PRO A 59 15.01 15.87 -4.18
CA PRO A 59 16.42 15.48 -4.07
C PRO A 59 17.00 15.29 -5.46
N ALA A 60 18.19 15.84 -5.67
CA ALA A 60 18.99 15.62 -6.86
C ALA A 60 18.97 14.12 -7.17
N VAL A 61 18.41 13.78 -8.33
CA VAL A 61 18.58 12.45 -8.93
C VAL A 61 20.09 12.27 -9.02
N ALA A 62 20.65 11.50 -8.10
CA ALA A 62 21.99 10.98 -8.25
C ALA A 62 21.93 10.10 -9.49
N THR A 63 22.39 10.64 -10.62
CA THR A 63 22.67 9.88 -11.82
C THR A 63 23.74 8.85 -11.45
N GLY A 64 23.29 7.71 -10.94
CA GLY A 64 24.11 6.53 -10.74
C GLY A 64 24.63 6.12 -12.09
N SER A 65 25.92 6.43 -12.32
CA SER A 65 26.70 5.89 -13.42
C SER A 65 26.56 4.37 -13.39
N ILE A 66 25.91 3.80 -14.40
CA ILE A 66 26.00 2.37 -14.67
C ILE A 66 27.45 2.14 -15.10
N GLN A 67 28.30 1.75 -14.16
CA GLN A 67 29.53 1.06 -14.50
C GLN A 67 29.21 -0.42 -14.64
N ASN A 68 29.57 -0.95 -15.82
CA ASN A 68 29.52 -2.35 -16.21
C ASN A 68 29.94 -3.31 -15.09
N LEU A 69 29.14 -4.35 -14.86
CA LEU A 69 29.57 -5.76 -14.71
C LEU A 69 28.45 -6.67 -15.21
#